data_AF-A0A1G6J233-F1
#
_entry.id   AF-A0A1G6J233-F1
#
_cell.length_a   1.000
_cell.length_b   1.000
_cell.length_c   1.000
_cell.angle_alpha   90.00
_cell.angle_beta   90.00
_cell.angle_gamma   90.00
#
_symmetry.space_group_name_H-M   'P 1'
#
loop_
_entity.id
_entity.type
_entity.pdbx_description
1 polymer ?
#
loop_
_entity_poly.entity_id
_entity_poly.type
_entity_poly.pdbx_seq_one_letter_code
_entity_poly.pdbx_strand_id
1 'polypeptide(L)' 'MTTITLQVPDSLGEHEHDTVRFIAAKLFESGKLSIGQAAAMAGLSKRTFSELLADYGVSLLNYPASEMLSDAEKI' A
#
# COMPACT_ATOMS: atom_id res chain seq x y z
N MET A 1 3.58 11.39 -11.98
CA MET A 1 3.43 11.15 -10.53
C MET A 1 2.78 12.39 -9.93
N THR A 2 1.88 12.20 -8.97
CA THR A 2 1.18 13.31 -8.31
C THR A 2 1.66 13.36 -6.86
N THR A 3 1.98 14.56 -6.36
CA THR A 3 2.45 14.75 -4.98
C THR A 3 1.32 15.32 -4.13
N ILE A 4 1.09 14.70 -2.96
CA ILE A 4 0.15 15.16 -1.93
C ILE A 4 0.97 15.52 -0.70
N THR A 5 0.74 16.69 -0.12
CA THR A 5 1.39 17.12 1.13
C THR A 5 0.41 16.96 2.29
N LEU A 6 0.80 16.22 3.32
CA LEU A 6 0.05 16.11 4.58
C LEU A 6 0.83 16.75 5.71
N GLN A 7 0.14 17.50 6.56
CA GLN A 7 0.68 17.85 7.86
C GLN A 7 0.35 16.73 8.84
N VAL A 8 1.39 16.19 9.48
CA VAL A 8 1.31 15.12 10.47
C VAL A 8 1.96 15.59 11.77
N PRO A 9 1.61 15.00 12.93
CA PRO A 9 2.36 15.24 14.16
C PRO A 9 3.85 14.95 13.99
N ASP A 10 4.71 15.69 14.70
CA ASP A 10 6.17 15.56 14.59
C ASP A 10 6.65 14.12 14.84
N SER A 11 6.02 13.39 15.75
CA SER A 11 6.31 11.99 16.05
C SER A 11 6.17 11.05 14.83
N LEU A 12 5.28 11.38 13.89
CA LEU A 12 5.14 10.62 12.63
C LEU A 12 6.17 11.06 11.59
N GLY A 13 6.60 12.32 11.63
CA GLY A 13 7.67 12.86 10.79
C GLY A 13 9.03 12.24 11.13
N GLU A 14 9.31 12.02 12.42
CA GLU A 14 10.52 11.32 12.90
C GLU A 14 10.61 9.87 12.36
N HIS A 15 9.47 9.27 12.04
CA HIS A 15 9.34 7.94 11.47
C HIS A 15 8.79 7.96 10.04
N GLU A 16 9.21 8.92 9.21
CA GLU A 16 8.67 9.15 7.85
C GLU A 16 8.51 7.86 7.03
N HIS A 17 9.56 7.03 6.95
CA HIS A 17 9.51 5.80 6.16
C HIS A 17 8.47 4.79 6.67
N ASP A 18 8.33 4.65 7.99
CA ASP A 18 7.35 3.75 8.59
C ASP A 18 5.93 4.29 8.40
N THR A 19 5.75 5.60 8.59
CA THR A 19 4.49 6.30 8.34
C THR A 19 4.03 6.12 6.87
N VAL A 20 4.94 6.31 5.90
CA VAL A 20 4.61 6.11 4.48
C VAL A 20 4.23 4.66 4.18
N ARG A 21 4.96 3.69 4.75
CA ARG A 21 4.67 2.26 4.60
C ARG A 21 3.31 1.89 5.19
N PHE A 22 2.99 2.40 6.37
CA PHE A 22 1.69 2.21 7.01
C PHE A 22 0.56 2.77 6.15
N ILE A 23 0.69 4.00 5.63
CA ILE A 23 -0.32 4.59 4.75
C ILE A 23 -0.46 3.76 3.47
N ALA A 24 0.64 3.31 2.86
CA ALA A 24 0.60 2.46 1.67
C ALA A 24 -0.15 1.14 1.95
N ALA A 25 0.12 0.51 3.10
CA ALA A 25 -0.54 -0.71 3.53
C ALA A 25 -2.06 -0.51 3.74
N LYS A 26 -2.46 0.60 4.39
CA LYS A 26 -3.89 0.92 4.59
C LYS A 26 -4.61 1.30 3.29
N LEU A 27 -3.93 1.97 2.37
CA LEU A 27 -4.50 2.27 1.05
C LEU A 27 -4.68 1.00 0.21
N PHE A 28 -3.74 0.04 0.29
CA PHE A 28 -3.89 -1.29 -0.30
C PHE A 28 -5.05 -2.07 0.35
N GLU A 29 -5.12 -2.09 1.69
CA GLU A 29 -6.22 -2.71 2.44
C GLU A 29 -7.60 -2.10 2.10
N SER A 30 -7.65 -0.84 1.69
CA SER A 30 -8.89 -0.21 1.24
C SER A 30 -9.20 -0.41 -0.26
N GLY A 31 -8.35 -1.14 -1.00
CA GLY A 31 -8.49 -1.34 -2.45
C GLY A 31 -8.25 -0.08 -3.29
N LYS A 32 -7.66 0.98 -2.70
CA LYS A 32 -7.38 2.26 -3.39
C LYS A 32 -6.08 2.22 -4.17
N LEU A 33 -5.15 1.35 -3.77
CA LEU A 33 -3.91 1.09 -4.46
C LEU A 33 -3.81 -0.41 -4.74
N SER A 34 -3.44 -0.75 -5.98
CA SER A 34 -2.94 -2.08 -6.27
C SER A 34 -1.65 -2.34 -5.49
N ILE A 35 -1.29 -3.60 -5.30
CA ILE A 35 -0.06 -3.98 -4.60
C ILE A 35 1.20 -3.34 -5.22
N GLY A 36 1.20 -3.13 -6.54
CA GLY A 36 2.29 -2.46 -7.25
C GLY A 36 2.40 -0.97 -6.94
N GLN A 37 1.26 -0.28 -6.87
CA GLN A 37 1.23 1.15 -6.54
C GLN A 37 1.58 1.38 -5.07
N ALA A 38 1.09 0.53 -4.16
CA ALA A 38 1.40 0.61 -2.75
C ALA A 38 2.89 0.34 -2.48
N ALA A 39 3.48 -0.68 -3.13
CA ALA A 39 4.92 -0.93 -3.05
C ALA A 39 5.75 0.24 -3.56
N ALA A 40 5.36 0.84 -4.69
CA ALA A 40 6.04 2.02 -5.24
C ALA A 40 5.96 3.23 -4.30
N MET A 41 4.80 3.46 -3.68
CA MET A 41 4.62 4.52 -2.69
C MET A 41 5.49 4.31 -1.44
N ALA A 42 5.65 3.06 -1.01
CA ALA A 42 6.52 2.68 0.10
C ALA A 42 8.03 2.66 -0.24
N GLY A 43 8.40 2.87 -1.51
CA GLY A 43 9.80 2.75 -1.97
C GLY A 43 10.33 1.31 -1.93
N LEU A 44 9.44 0.31 -2.02
CA LEU A 44 9.76 -1.11 -1.89
C LEU A 44 9.48 -1.89 -3.18
N SER A 45 10.08 -3.06 -3.30
CA SER A 45 9.67 -4.03 -4.31
C SER A 45 8.31 -4.62 -3.97
N LYS A 46 7.54 -5.11 -4.96
CA LYS A 46 6.26 -5.80 -4.72
C LYS A 46 6.39 -6.94 -3.71
N ARG A 47 7.47 -7.73 -3.82
CA ARG A 47 7.75 -8.86 -2.94
C ARG A 47 8.00 -8.41 -1.49
N THR A 48 8.88 -7.43 -1.31
CA THR A 48 9.21 -6.88 0.01
C THR A 48 7.98 -6.24 0.66
N PHE A 49 7.16 -5.56 -0.14
CA PHE A 49 5.92 -4.97 0.35
C PHE A 49 4.90 -6.04 0.79
N SER A 50 4.76 -7.14 0.02
CA SER A 50 3.92 -8.28 0.43
C SER A 50 4.30 -8.86 1.79
N GLU A 51 5.60 -9.04 2.04
CA GLU A 51 6.11 -9.56 3.32
C GLU A 51 5.79 -8.58 4.47
N LEU A 52 5.94 -7.28 4.22
CA LEU A 52 5.70 -6.19 5.17
C LEU A 52 4.21 -5.99 5.52
N LEU A 53 3.25 -6.41 4.67
CA LEU A 53 1.82 -6.30 4.99
C LEU A 53 1.43 -7.04 6.28
N ALA A 54 2.12 -8.15 6.57
CA ALA A 54 1.90 -8.92 7.79
C ALA A 54 2.22 -8.10 9.06
N ASP A 55 3.26 -7.26 9.02
CA ASP A 55 3.70 -6.44 10.16
C ASP A 55 2.68 -5.35 10.52
N TYR A 56 1.90 -4.88 9.54
CA TYR A 56 0.83 -3.90 9.74
C TYR A 56 -0.56 -4.53 9.97
N GLY A 57 -0.62 -5.86 10.15
CA GLY A 57 -1.87 -6.59 10.34
C GLY A 57 -2.80 -6.57 9.12
N VAL A 58 -2.26 -6.26 7.93
CA VAL A 58 -3.02 -6.22 6.68
C VAL A 58 -2.95 -7.60 6.04
N SER A 59 -4.11 -8.24 5.86
CA SER A 59 -4.17 -9.49 5.11
C SER A 59 -3.86 -9.24 3.63
N LEU A 60 -2.87 -9.96 3.10
CA LEU A 60 -2.55 -10.04 1.66
C LEU A 60 -3.78 -10.44 0.81
N LEU A 61 -4.73 -11.15 1.42
CA LEU A 61 -5.98 -11.60 0.81
C LEU A 61 -7.12 -10.59 0.92
N ASN A 62 -6.81 -9.29 0.90
CA ASN A 62 -7.82 -8.31 0.59
C ASN A 62 -8.01 -8.29 -0.93
N TYR A 63 -8.79 -9.24 -1.45
CA TYR A 63 -9.40 -9.15 -2.77
C TYR A 63 -10.61 -8.21 -2.62
N PRO A 64 -10.51 -6.89 -2.90
CA PRO A 64 -11.71 -6.19 -3.29
C PRO A 64 -12.23 -6.89 -4.54
N ALA A 65 -13.47 -7.38 -4.51
CA ALA A 65 -14.10 -8.13 -5.60
C ALA A 65 -13.98 -7.43 -6.98
N SER A 66 -13.68 -6.12 -6.99
CA SER A 66 -13.44 -5.30 -8.18
C SER A 66 -12.13 -5.56 -8.92
N GLU A 67 -11.07 -6.12 -8.31
CA GLU A 67 -9.79 -6.42 -9.02
C GLU A 67 -9.79 -7.80 -9.71
N MET A 68 -10.72 -8.71 -9.38
CA MET A 68 -10.85 -10.01 -10.07
C MET A 68 -11.27 -9.89 -11.55
N LEU A 69 -11.86 -8.76 -11.95
CA LEU A 69 -12.38 -8.56 -13.31
C LEU A 69 -11.28 -8.16 -14.31
N SER A 70 -10.21 -7.49 -13.88
CA SER A 70 -9.17 -6.99 -14.79
C SER A 70 -8.15 -8.06 -15.23
N ASP A 71 -8.03 -9.16 -14.49
CA ASP A 71 -7.16 -10.29 -14.85
C ASP A 71 -7.91 -11.35 -15.70
N ALA A 72 -9.25 -11.41 -15.61
CA ALA A 72 -10.08 -12.34 -16.40
C ALA A 72 -10.32 -11.87 -17.85
N GLU A 73 -10.14 -10.59 -18.17
CA GLU A 73 -10.27 -10.07 -19.54
C GLU A 73 -9.01 -10.29 -20.41
N LYS A 74 -7.99 -10.97 -19.89
CA LYS A 74 -6.75 -11.30 -20.62
C LYS A 74 -6.54 -12.80 -20.89
N ILE A 75 -7.61 -13.61 -20.81
CA ILE A 75 -7.57 -15.04 -21.17
C ILE A 75 -8.50 -15.30 -22.35
#